data_AF-A0A7Y2BM70-F1
#
_entry.id   AF-A0A7Y2BM70-F1
#
_cell.length_a   1.000
_cell.length_b   1.000
_cell.length_c   1.000
_cell.angle_alpha   90.00
_cell.angle_beta   90.00
_cell.angle_gamma   90.00
#
_symmetry.space_group_name_H-M   'P 1'
#
loop_
_entity.id
_entity.type
_entity.pdbx_description
1 polymer ?
#
loop_
_entity_poly.entity_id
_entity_poly.type
_entity_poly.pdbx_seq_one_letter_code
_entity_poly.pdbx_strand_id
1 'polypeptide(L)'
;MSATHHIDIAADRGGYSMPLEMVQRGVLWLLIASSWLVFIEPSPYEFMFLLTLLIYLAHGMTVTRTMVPFIVFLLLYNVGGALSLVPVSGDSKAVMFMVTSFYMAVMAMFFAFVCAKSPMKTMAVIRNAYILTAVVAALSGLLGYFDVAGTSAIFAPDARAQAAFKDPNVFST
;
A
#
# COMPACT_ATOMS: atom_id res chain seq x y z
N MET A 1 33.99 42.33 -28.95
CA MET A 1 33.72 40.94 -28.53
C MET A 1 33.10 40.97 -27.14
N SER A 2 31.77 40.92 -27.06
CA SER A 2 31.04 40.74 -25.79
C SER A 2 29.92 39.76 -26.08
N ALA A 3 30.00 38.57 -25.48
CA ALA A 3 29.06 37.48 -25.70
C ALA A 3 27.89 37.60 -24.72
N THR A 4 26.69 37.85 -25.26
CA THR A 4 25.43 37.79 -24.55
C THR A 4 25.05 36.34 -24.29
N HIS A 5 25.19 35.89 -23.04
CA HIS A 5 24.72 34.59 -22.58
C HIS A 5 23.21 34.65 -22.34
N HIS A 6 22.43 34.32 -23.37
CA HIS A 6 20.99 34.08 -23.23
C HIS A 6 20.80 32.78 -22.43
N ILE A 7 20.35 32.90 -21.18
CA ILE A 7 19.83 31.77 -20.41
C ILE A 7 18.37 31.63 -20.82
N ASP A 8 18.12 30.75 -21.79
CA ASP A 8 16.77 30.27 -22.07
C ASP A 8 16.30 29.42 -20.89
N ILE A 9 15.50 30.03 -20.02
CA ILE A 9 14.72 29.33 -19.00
C ILE A 9 13.73 28.46 -19.77
N ALA A 10 14.08 27.19 -19.94
CA ALA A 10 13.22 26.17 -20.49
C ALA A 10 11.88 26.23 -19.74
N ALA A 11 10.83 26.52 -20.50
CA ALA A 11 9.47 26.67 -20.02
C ALA A 11 9.06 25.47 -19.15
N ASP A 12 8.69 25.79 -17.91
CA ASP A 12 7.96 24.94 -16.99
C ASP A 12 6.66 24.45 -17.66
N ARG A 13 6.74 23.27 -18.29
CA ARG A 13 5.59 22.59 -18.89
C ARG A 13 5.09 21.53 -17.91
N GLY A 14 4.27 21.95 -16.95
CA GLY A 14 3.69 21.04 -15.97
C GLY A 14 2.49 21.58 -15.19
N GLY A 15 1.73 22.52 -15.74
CA GLY A 15 0.51 23.07 -15.12
C GLY A 15 -0.66 22.10 -15.12
N TYR A 16 -0.68 21.13 -14.20
CA TYR A 16 -1.89 20.47 -13.71
C TYR A 16 -1.95 20.64 -12.18
N SER A 17 -2.01 21.91 -11.76
CA SER A 17 -1.65 22.36 -10.43
C SER A 17 -2.83 22.34 -9.46
N MET A 18 -2.74 21.49 -8.43
CA MET A 18 -3.59 21.39 -7.23
C MET A 18 -4.68 20.30 -7.17
N PRO A 19 -5.70 20.20 -8.05
CA PRO A 19 -6.80 19.27 -7.82
C PRO A 19 -6.37 17.80 -7.97
N LEU A 20 -5.52 17.50 -8.96
CA LEU A 20 -5.03 16.14 -9.18
C LEU A 20 -4.09 15.66 -8.07
N GLU A 21 -3.14 16.50 -7.66
CA GLU A 21 -2.24 16.15 -6.56
C GLU A 21 -3.01 15.93 -5.26
N MET A 22 -4.05 16.72 -5.00
CA MET A 22 -4.93 16.53 -3.85
C MET A 22 -5.68 15.21 -3.92
N VAL A 23 -6.24 14.86 -5.08
CA VAL A 23 -6.91 13.56 -5.28
C VAL A 23 -5.93 12.41 -5.04
N GLN A 24 -4.76 12.43 -5.69
CA GLN A 24 -3.74 11.38 -5.54
C GLN A 24 -3.30 11.19 -4.08
N ARG A 25 -3.04 12.29 -3.37
CA ARG A 25 -2.69 12.25 -1.95
C ARG A 25 -3.86 11.79 -1.07
N GLY A 26 -5.08 12.23 -1.40
CA GLY A 26 -6.29 11.83 -0.69
C GLY A 26 -6.55 10.34 -0.80
N VAL A 27 -6.48 9.77 -2.02
CA VAL A 27 -6.67 8.33 -2.22
C VAL A 27 -5.54 7.51 -1.62
N LEU A 28 -4.29 7.99 -1.68
CA LEU A 28 -3.16 7.36 -0.98
C LEU A 28 -3.33 7.40 0.54
N TRP A 29 -3.82 8.51 1.09
CA TRP A 29 -4.12 8.64 2.51
C TRP A 29 -5.23 7.67 2.91
N LEU A 30 -6.33 7.62 2.16
CA LEU A 30 -7.45 6.71 2.42
C LEU A 30 -7.04 5.24 2.31
N LEU A 31 -6.16 4.91 1.35
CA LEU A 31 -5.56 3.59 1.22
C LEU A 31 -4.89 3.18 2.53
N ILE A 32 -3.97 3.98 3.05
CA ILE A 32 -3.29 3.67 4.32
C ILE A 32 -4.24 3.73 5.52
N ALA A 33 -5.19 4.68 5.53
CA ALA A 33 -6.18 4.83 6.60
C ALA A 33 -7.12 3.62 6.70
N SER A 34 -7.34 2.89 5.60
CA SER A 34 -8.19 1.70 5.56
C SER A 34 -7.52 0.41 6.02
N SER A 35 -6.19 0.41 6.24
CA SER A 35 -5.42 -0.82 6.47
C SER A 35 -5.60 -1.46 7.86
N TRP A 36 -6.35 -0.84 8.78
CA TRP A 36 -6.67 -1.46 10.07
C TRP A 36 -7.84 -2.44 10.00
N LEU A 37 -8.70 -2.36 8.96
CA LEU A 37 -9.88 -3.20 8.80
C LEU A 37 -9.56 -4.41 7.90
N VAL A 38 -9.20 -5.55 8.51
CA VAL A 38 -8.73 -6.74 7.77
C VAL A 38 -9.58 -7.99 8.02
N PHE A 39 -10.47 -7.99 9.03
CA PHE A 39 -11.30 -9.16 9.35
C PHE A 39 -12.45 -9.46 8.35
N ILE A 40 -12.71 -8.57 7.38
CA ILE A 40 -13.70 -8.76 6.31
C ILE A 40 -12.96 -9.08 4.99
N GLU A 41 -13.42 -10.08 4.24
CA GLU A 41 -12.88 -10.43 2.92
C GLU A 41 -13.90 -10.16 1.80
N PRO A 42 -13.52 -9.44 0.73
CA PRO A 42 -12.28 -8.67 0.58
C PRO A 42 -12.25 -7.44 1.50
N SER A 43 -11.06 -7.11 1.98
CA SER A 43 -10.84 -6.01 2.92
C SER A 43 -11.04 -4.64 2.26
N PRO A 44 -11.50 -3.62 3.02
CA PRO A 44 -11.56 -2.24 2.54
C PRO A 44 -10.23 -1.76 1.91
N TYR A 45 -9.10 -2.22 2.45
CA TYR A 45 -7.78 -1.93 1.95
C TYR A 45 -7.54 -2.43 0.52
N GLU A 46 -7.96 -3.66 0.20
CA GLU A 46 -7.80 -4.24 -1.14
C GLU A 46 -8.58 -3.45 -2.20
N PHE A 47 -9.81 -3.03 -1.88
CA PHE A 47 -10.60 -2.16 -2.76
C PHE A 47 -9.96 -0.80 -2.94
N MET A 48 -9.52 -0.18 -1.85
CA MET A 48 -8.84 1.12 -1.89
C MET A 48 -7.54 1.04 -2.67
N PHE A 49 -6.82 -0.08 -2.60
CA PHE A 49 -5.59 -0.28 -3.35
C PHE A 49 -5.87 -0.31 -4.84
N LEU A 50 -6.85 -1.09 -5.28
CA LEU A 50 -7.22 -1.18 -6.70
C LEU A 50 -7.66 0.18 -7.25
N LEU A 51 -8.50 0.92 -6.51
CA LEU A 51 -8.90 2.27 -6.88
C LEU A 51 -7.70 3.21 -7.00
N THR A 52 -6.82 3.20 -5.99
CA THR A 52 -5.62 4.05 -5.96
C THR A 52 -4.68 3.71 -7.11
N LEU A 53 -4.44 2.42 -7.36
CA LEU A 53 -3.62 1.94 -8.46
C LEU A 53 -4.14 2.43 -9.80
N LEU A 54 -5.45 2.29 -10.07
CA LEU A 54 -6.06 2.76 -11.31
C LEU A 54 -5.91 4.28 -11.50
N ILE A 55 -6.11 5.06 -10.44
CA ILE A 55 -5.93 6.52 -10.48
C ILE A 55 -4.47 6.86 -10.80
N TYR A 56 -3.50 6.23 -10.16
CA TYR A 56 -2.09 6.52 -10.42
C TYR A 56 -1.64 6.05 -11.81
N LEU A 57 -2.12 4.90 -12.30
CA LEU A 57 -1.84 4.42 -13.64
C LEU A 57 -2.42 5.35 -14.72
N ALA A 58 -3.66 5.81 -14.55
CA ALA A 58 -4.32 6.73 -15.49
C ALA A 58 -3.58 8.08 -15.64
N HIS A 59 -2.87 8.51 -14.60
CA HIS A 59 -2.11 9.78 -14.60
C HIS A 59 -0.62 9.61 -14.92
N GLY A 60 -0.19 8.39 -15.22
CA GLY A 60 1.20 8.06 -15.53
C GLY A 60 2.08 7.91 -14.29
N MET A 61 2.70 6.73 -14.18
CA MET A 61 3.72 6.44 -13.18
C MET A 61 5.10 6.54 -13.82
N THR A 62 6.01 7.27 -13.18
CA THR A 62 7.39 7.39 -13.65
C THR A 62 8.23 6.26 -13.08
N VAL A 63 8.79 5.42 -13.96
CA VAL A 63 9.72 4.35 -13.58
C VAL A 63 11.14 4.85 -13.80
N THR A 64 11.95 4.89 -12.75
CA THR A 64 13.38 5.25 -12.85
C THR A 64 14.23 4.01 -13.06
N ARG A 65 15.37 4.15 -13.75
CA ARG A 65 16.30 3.04 -14.02
C ARG A 65 16.82 2.36 -12.74
N THR A 66 16.86 3.11 -11.64
CA THR A 66 17.23 2.61 -10.30
C THR A 66 16.25 1.57 -9.74
N MET A 67 15.01 1.52 -10.24
CA MET A 67 14.00 0.54 -9.81
C MET A 67 14.07 -0.78 -10.59
N VAL A 68 14.80 -0.82 -11.71
CA VAL A 68 14.87 -2.01 -12.57
C VAL A 68 15.32 -3.26 -11.80
N PRO A 69 16.38 -3.21 -10.96
CA PRO A 69 16.78 -4.39 -10.18
C PRO A 69 15.66 -4.89 -9.26
N PHE A 70 14.95 -3.97 -8.59
CA PHE A 70 13.84 -4.31 -7.70
C PHE A 70 12.69 -4.99 -8.46
N ILE A 71 12.29 -4.45 -9.62
CA ILE A 71 11.25 -5.05 -10.46
C ILE A 71 11.68 -6.44 -10.94
N VAL A 72 12.92 -6.56 -11.43
CA VAL A 72 13.45 -7.83 -11.94
C VAL A 72 13.48 -8.90 -10.83
N PHE A 73 13.97 -8.58 -9.64
CA PHE A 73 14.00 -9.53 -8.53
C PHE A 73 12.60 -9.96 -8.08
N LEU A 74 11.64 -9.03 -8.00
CA LEU A 74 10.25 -9.37 -7.70
C LEU A 74 9.62 -10.28 -8.75
N LEU A 75 9.88 -10.01 -10.04
CA LEU A 75 9.40 -10.85 -11.13
C LEU A 75 10.05 -12.23 -11.10
N LEU A 76 11.37 -12.32 -10.90
CA LEU A 76 12.06 -13.60 -10.78
C LEU A 76 11.53 -14.43 -9.61
N TYR A 77 11.31 -13.79 -8.45
CA TYR A 77 10.72 -14.47 -7.29
C TYR A 77 9.34 -15.03 -7.60
N ASN A 78 8.45 -14.23 -8.20
CA ASN A 78 7.07 -14.65 -8.48
C ASN A 78 6.99 -15.67 -9.64
N VAL A 79 7.82 -15.53 -10.68
CA VAL A 79 7.89 -16.51 -11.77
C VAL A 79 8.48 -17.82 -11.26
N GLY A 80 9.55 -17.79 -10.46
CA GLY A 80 10.11 -18.98 -9.82
C GLY A 80 9.08 -19.66 -8.90
N GLY A 81 8.34 -18.88 -8.11
CA GLY A 81 7.22 -19.36 -7.30
C GLY A 81 6.12 -20.02 -8.15
N ALA A 82 5.71 -19.38 -9.25
CA ALA A 82 4.70 -19.93 -10.15
C ALA A 82 5.14 -21.24 -10.81
N LEU A 83 6.42 -21.37 -11.16
CA LEU A 83 6.98 -22.63 -11.67
C LEU A 83 6.98 -23.71 -10.58
N SER A 84 7.28 -23.36 -9.33
CA SER A 84 7.23 -24.29 -8.20
C SER A 84 5.82 -24.75 -7.83
N LEU A 85 4.79 -23.98 -8.23
CA LEU A 85 3.37 -24.31 -7.99
C LEU A 85 2.87 -25.43 -8.92
N VAL A 86 3.45 -25.59 -10.11
CA VAL A 86 3.01 -26.60 -11.12
C VAL A 86 2.77 -27.99 -10.52
N PRO A 87 3.72 -28.61 -9.78
CA PRO A 87 3.52 -29.95 -9.19
C PRO A 87 2.45 -30.02 -8.09
N VAL A 88 2.10 -28.89 -7.47
CA VAL A 88 1.17 -28.81 -6.33
C VAL A 88 -0.06 -27.93 -6.64
N SER A 89 -0.36 -27.76 -7.92
CA SER A 89 -1.44 -26.87 -8.40
C SER A 89 -2.85 -27.28 -7.95
N GLY A 90 -3.03 -28.52 -7.48
CA GLY A 90 -4.27 -29.00 -6.86
C GLY A 90 -4.49 -28.51 -5.42
N ASP A 91 -3.47 -27.97 -4.76
CA ASP A 91 -3.61 -27.39 -3.41
C ASP A 91 -4.06 -25.93 -3.52
N SER A 92 -5.33 -25.69 -3.16
CA SER A 92 -5.91 -24.35 -3.15
C SER A 92 -5.14 -23.35 -2.27
N LYS A 93 -4.51 -23.80 -1.18
CA LYS A 93 -3.69 -22.92 -0.33
C LYS A 93 -2.41 -22.50 -1.04
N ALA A 94 -1.76 -23.42 -1.75
CA ALA A 94 -0.57 -23.12 -2.54
C ALA A 94 -0.88 -22.14 -3.68
N VAL A 95 -2.03 -22.32 -4.35
CA VAL A 95 -2.51 -21.40 -5.38
C VAL A 95 -2.78 -20.02 -4.78
N MET A 96 -3.51 -19.94 -3.65
CA MET A 96 -3.81 -18.67 -2.99
C MET A 96 -2.55 -17.95 -2.49
N PHE A 97 -1.56 -18.69 -1.98
CA PHE A 97 -0.26 -18.12 -1.62
C PHE A 97 0.39 -17.44 -2.83
N MET A 98 0.38 -18.09 -4.00
CA MET A 98 0.96 -17.51 -5.21
C MET A 98 0.18 -16.29 -5.68
N VAL A 99 -1.16 -16.33 -5.67
CA VAL A 99 -2.01 -15.18 -6.02
C VAL A 99 -1.71 -13.98 -5.12
N THR A 100 -1.66 -14.20 -3.80
CA THR A 100 -1.31 -13.17 -2.83
C THR A 100 0.11 -12.64 -3.04
N SER A 101 1.07 -13.50 -3.40
CA SER A 101 2.44 -13.08 -3.70
C SER A 101 2.50 -12.14 -4.92
N PHE A 102 1.79 -12.46 -6.00
CA PHE A 102 1.70 -11.57 -7.17
C PHE A 102 1.03 -10.24 -6.81
N TYR A 103 -0.04 -10.28 -6.03
CA TYR A 103 -0.72 -9.09 -5.53
C TYR A 103 0.23 -8.19 -4.72
N MET A 104 0.97 -8.77 -3.77
CA MET A 104 1.94 -8.04 -2.96
C MET A 104 3.09 -7.47 -3.80
N ALA A 105 3.53 -8.17 -4.85
CA ALA A 105 4.53 -7.66 -5.77
C ALA A 105 4.05 -6.40 -6.51
N VAL A 106 2.81 -6.40 -7.02
CA VAL A 106 2.21 -5.22 -7.66
C VAL A 106 2.10 -4.07 -6.68
N MET A 107 1.65 -4.34 -5.45
CA MET A 107 1.57 -3.34 -4.39
C MET A 107 2.93 -2.75 -4.02
N ALA A 108 3.96 -3.58 -3.90
CA ALA A 108 5.31 -3.14 -3.60
C ALA A 108 5.88 -2.26 -4.73
N MET A 109 5.66 -2.63 -6.00
CA MET A 109 6.02 -1.79 -7.15
C MET A 109 5.26 -0.45 -7.14
N PHE A 110 3.96 -0.48 -6.88
CA PHE A 110 3.15 0.73 -6.75
C PHE A 110 3.74 1.69 -5.72
N PHE A 111 3.97 1.23 -4.49
CA PHE A 111 4.55 2.09 -3.44
C PHE A 111 5.95 2.58 -3.82
N ALA A 112 6.81 1.73 -4.38
CA ALA A 112 8.14 2.14 -4.81
C ALA A 112 8.07 3.31 -5.81
N PHE A 113 7.18 3.24 -6.79
CA PHE A 113 7.02 4.26 -7.82
C PHE A 113 6.45 5.57 -7.26
N VAL A 114 5.41 5.48 -6.42
CA VAL A 114 4.77 6.64 -5.78
C VAL A 114 5.73 7.36 -4.83
N CYS A 115 6.53 6.60 -4.08
CA CYS A 115 7.54 7.13 -3.17
C CYS A 115 8.67 7.82 -3.92
N ALA A 116 9.16 7.26 -5.03
CA ALA A 116 10.26 7.86 -5.76
C ALA A 116 9.92 9.17 -6.48
N LYS A 117 8.66 9.36 -6.91
CA LYS A 117 8.24 10.58 -7.60
C LYS A 117 8.36 11.83 -6.71
N SER A 118 8.03 11.72 -5.43
CA SER A 118 8.06 12.85 -4.48
C SER A 118 8.23 12.36 -3.04
N PRO A 119 9.44 11.90 -2.64
CA PRO A 119 9.65 11.17 -1.40
C PRO A 119 9.12 11.90 -0.15
N MET A 120 9.47 13.17 0.02
CA MET A 120 9.08 13.94 1.20
C MET A 120 7.56 14.14 1.32
N LYS A 121 6.89 14.45 0.19
CA LYS A 121 5.43 14.66 0.16
C LYS A 121 4.69 13.35 0.38
N THR A 122 5.10 12.28 -0.31
CA THR A 122 4.49 10.95 -0.19
C THR A 122 4.66 10.38 1.22
N MET A 123 5.87 10.46 1.79
CA MET A 123 6.13 9.99 3.15
C MET A 123 5.34 10.76 4.20
N ALA A 124 5.13 12.07 4.03
CA ALA A 124 4.31 12.85 4.96
C ALA A 124 2.84 12.36 4.98
N VAL A 125 2.28 12.04 3.82
CA VAL A 125 0.93 11.49 3.67
C VAL A 125 0.83 10.11 4.31
N ILE A 126 1.74 9.20 3.94
CA ILE A 126 1.76 7.83 4.48
C ILE A 126 1.93 7.85 5.99
N ARG A 127 2.89 8.63 6.52
CA ARG A 127 3.12 8.75 7.96
C ARG A 127 1.87 9.23 8.70
N ASN A 128 1.22 10.28 8.20
CA ASN A 128 0.04 10.83 8.85
C ASN A 128 -1.11 9.81 8.90
N ALA A 129 -1.41 9.17 7.76
CA ALA A 129 -2.43 8.13 7.71
C ALA A 129 -2.06 6.94 8.61
N TYR A 130 -0.81 6.49 8.56
CA TYR A 130 -0.34 5.33 9.31
C TYR A 130 -0.43 5.54 10.82
N ILE A 131 -0.08 6.72 11.33
CA ILE A 131 -0.26 7.05 12.75
C ILE A 131 -1.73 6.99 13.15
N LEU A 132 -2.63 7.56 12.34
CA LEU A 132 -4.08 7.49 12.60
C LEU A 132 -4.55 6.03 12.64
N THR A 133 -4.19 5.24 11.62
CA THR A 133 -4.51 3.82 11.52
C THR A 133 -4.03 3.05 12.75
N ALA A 134 -2.78 3.27 13.17
CA ALA A 134 -2.19 2.62 14.34
C ALA A 134 -2.93 2.99 15.63
N VAL A 135 -3.29 4.26 15.81
CA VAL A 135 -4.08 4.72 16.96
C VAL A 135 -5.46 4.07 16.97
N VAL A 136 -6.17 4.04 15.84
CA VAL A 136 -7.50 3.41 15.74
C VAL A 136 -7.41 1.91 16.05
N ALA A 137 -6.46 1.21 15.43
CA ALA A 137 -6.24 -0.21 15.67
C ALA A 137 -5.90 -0.50 17.14
N ALA A 138 -5.03 0.30 17.76
CA ALA A 138 -4.66 0.16 19.17
C ALA A 138 -5.87 0.37 20.10
N LEU A 139 -6.69 1.40 19.84
CA LEU A 139 -7.91 1.64 20.61
C LEU A 139 -8.92 0.51 20.45
N SER A 140 -9.13 -0.01 19.24
CA SER A 140 -10.01 -1.17 19.01
C SER A 140 -9.52 -2.41 19.75
N GLY A 141 -8.21 -2.69 19.72
CA GLY A 141 -7.62 -3.80 20.47
C GLY A 141 -7.78 -3.64 21.98
N LEU A 142 -7.65 -2.41 22.51
CA LEU A 142 -7.84 -2.10 23.93
C LEU A 142 -9.29 -2.31 24.38
N LEU A 143 -10.25 -1.82 23.58
CA LEU A 143 -11.68 -2.01 23.84
C LEU A 143 -12.04 -3.49 23.87
N GLY A 144 -11.55 -4.26 22.90
CA GLY A 144 -11.72 -5.71 22.86
C GLY A 144 -11.14 -6.40 24.08
N TYR A 145 -9.90 -6.07 24.44
CA TYR A 145 -9.20 -6.72 25.55
C TYR A 145 -9.88 -6.51 26.92
N PHE A 146 -10.41 -5.31 27.17
CA PHE A 146 -11.16 -5.00 28.39
C PHE A 146 -12.66 -5.32 28.32
N ASP A 147 -13.10 -5.93 27.22
CA ASP A 147 -14.51 -6.24 26.94
C ASP A 147 -15.45 -5.04 27.12
N VAL A 148 -15.03 -3.86 26.68
CA VAL A 148 -15.86 -2.66 26.78
C VAL A 148 -17.06 -2.83 25.85
N ALA A 149 -18.27 -2.78 26.41
CA ALA A 149 -19.53 -2.94 25.68
C ALA A 149 -19.67 -4.28 24.91
N GLY A 150 -19.05 -5.36 25.40
CA GLY A 150 -19.16 -6.69 24.77
C GLY A 150 -18.32 -6.85 23.50
N THR A 151 -17.31 -6.00 23.30
CA THR A 151 -16.48 -5.99 22.09
C THR A 151 -15.40 -7.09 22.08
N SER A 152 -15.23 -7.85 23.17
CA SER A 152 -14.23 -8.92 23.26
C SER A 152 -14.42 -9.99 22.18
N ALA A 153 -15.67 -10.37 21.89
CA ALA A 153 -15.96 -11.38 20.85
C ALA A 153 -15.47 -10.98 19.45
N ILE A 154 -15.31 -9.68 19.18
CA ILE A 154 -14.92 -9.16 17.86
C ILE A 154 -13.43 -8.80 17.84
N PHE A 155 -12.93 -8.14 18.89
CA PHE A 155 -11.60 -7.54 18.92
C PHE A 155 -10.58 -8.26 19.81
N ALA A 156 -11.01 -9.25 20.60
CA ALA A 156 -10.14 -10.09 21.43
C ALA A 156 -10.70 -11.52 21.68
N PRO A 157 -11.08 -12.28 20.63
CA PRO A 157 -11.80 -13.56 20.78
C PRO A 157 -11.02 -14.62 21.57
N ASP A 158 -9.68 -14.63 21.45
CA ASP A 158 -8.79 -15.57 22.14
C ASP A 158 -8.22 -15.01 23.45
N ALA A 159 -8.90 -14.02 24.07
CA ALA A 159 -8.39 -13.23 25.20
C ALA A 159 -7.05 -12.50 24.91
N ARG A 160 -6.76 -12.30 23.62
CA ARG A 160 -5.60 -11.58 23.10
C ARG A 160 -6.10 -10.41 22.27
N ALA A 161 -5.54 -9.23 22.49
CA ALA A 161 -5.87 -8.08 21.65
C ALA A 161 -5.54 -8.40 20.19
N GLN A 162 -6.57 -8.38 19.34
CA GLN A 162 -6.47 -8.66 17.90
C GLN A 162 -6.95 -7.47 17.07
N ALA A 163 -7.72 -6.55 17.67
CA ALA A 163 -8.37 -5.45 16.96
C ALA A 163 -9.11 -5.97 15.72
N ALA A 164 -9.12 -5.22 14.63
CA ALA A 164 -9.78 -5.58 13.37
C ALA A 164 -8.89 -6.47 12.44
N PHE A 165 -8.00 -7.29 13.02
CA PHE A 165 -7.17 -8.25 12.28
C PHE A 165 -7.73 -9.68 12.39
N LYS A 166 -7.16 -10.63 11.63
CA LYS A 166 -7.53 -12.05 11.68
C LYS A 166 -6.69 -12.89 12.63
N ASP A 167 -5.52 -12.38 13.01
CA ASP A 167 -4.57 -13.05 13.89
C ASP A 167 -3.96 -12.00 14.82
N PRO A 168 -3.95 -12.21 16.15
CA PRO A 168 -3.38 -11.27 17.12
C PRO A 168 -1.87 -11.05 16.92
N ASN A 169 -1.13 -12.03 16.39
CA ASN A 169 0.29 -11.88 16.09
C ASN A 169 0.53 -10.87 14.97
N VAL A 170 -0.41 -10.76 14.02
CA VAL A 170 -0.32 -9.78 12.92
C VAL A 170 -0.59 -8.36 13.41
N PHE A 171 -1.43 -8.21 14.44
CA PHE A 171 -1.73 -6.92 15.04
C PHE A 171 -0.57 -6.35 15.87
N SER A 172 0.15 -7.18 16.61
CA SER A 172 1.13 -6.74 17.63
C SER A 172 2.60 -6.91 17.25
N THR A 173 2.92 -7.11 15.96
CA THR A 173 4.30 -7.19 15.44
C THR A 173 4.65 -5.93 14.67
#